data_AF-F3GAZ5-F1
#
_entry.id   AF-F3GAZ5-F1
#
_cell.length_a   1.000
_cell.length_b   1.000
_cell.length_c   1.000
_cell.angle_alpha   90.00
_cell.angle_beta   90.00
_cell.angle_gamma   90.00
#
_symmetry.space_group_name_H-M   'P 1'
#
loop_
_entity.id
_entity.type
_entity.pdbx_description
1 polymer ?
#
loop_
_entity_poly.entity_id
_entity_poly.type
_entity_poly.pdbx_seq_one_letter_code
_entity_poly.pdbx_strand_id
1 'polypeptide(L)'
;MTEQAFSPEERAAVYRAIAERRDMRHFIGGTVAPELLARVLEAAHQAPSVGLMQPWRFIRISDPLLRDRMQAQVEEERIRTAEALGERTDEFMKLKVEGINDCAEVLVAALMEGREQHIFGRRTLPEMDMASLSCAIQ
;
A
#
# COMPACT_ATOMS: atom_id res chain seq x y z
N MET A 1 7.03 23.61 -26.30
CA MET A 1 7.10 22.48 -25.34
C MET A 1 8.48 22.54 -24.71
N THR A 2 8.59 22.44 -23.39
CA THR A 2 9.90 22.44 -22.71
C THR A 2 10.70 21.23 -23.16
N GLU A 3 12.04 21.35 -23.26
CA GLU A 3 12.94 20.25 -23.66
C GLU A 3 12.86 19.02 -22.72
N GLN A 4 12.18 19.15 -21.58
CA GLN A 4 11.99 18.11 -20.57
C GLN A 4 10.59 17.47 -20.58
N ALA A 5 9.72 17.83 -21.53
CA ALA A 5 8.39 17.24 -21.61
C ALA A 5 8.47 15.78 -22.07
N PHE A 6 7.74 14.89 -21.40
CA PHE A 6 7.49 13.53 -21.89
C PHE A 6 6.85 13.56 -23.29
N SER A 7 7.21 12.56 -24.10
CA SER A 7 6.56 12.30 -25.38
C SER A 7 5.04 12.08 -25.22
N PRO A 8 4.25 12.25 -26.29
CA PRO A 8 2.82 11.96 -26.25
C PRO A 8 2.51 10.56 -25.71
N GLU A 9 3.31 9.56 -26.10
CA GLU A 9 3.16 8.16 -25.70
C GLU A 9 3.47 7.95 -24.21
N GLU A 10 4.57 8.52 -23.70
CA GLU A 10 4.95 8.44 -22.28
C GLU A 10 3.90 9.12 -21.39
N ARG A 11 3.38 10.29 -21.82
CA ARG A 11 2.30 10.97 -21.09
C ARG A 11 1.05 10.12 -21.03
N ALA A 12 0.65 9.52 -22.16
CA ALA A 12 -0.51 8.63 -22.20
C ALA A 12 -0.33 7.42 -21.27
N ALA A 13 0.86 6.83 -21.24
CA ALA A 13 1.18 5.71 -20.34
C ALA A 13 1.05 6.08 -18.86
N VAL A 14 1.57 7.25 -18.44
CA VAL A 14 1.44 7.73 -17.05
C VAL A 14 -0.02 7.92 -16.66
N TYR A 15 -0.81 8.63 -17.47
CA TYR A 15 -2.23 8.83 -17.17
C TYR A 15 -3.02 7.53 -17.16
N ARG A 16 -2.67 6.59 -18.04
CA ARG A 16 -3.28 5.27 -18.07
C ARG A 16 -3.01 4.48 -16.79
N ALA A 17 -1.77 4.42 -16.32
CA ALA A 17 -1.43 3.74 -15.08
C ALA A 17 -2.19 4.33 -13.87
N ILE A 18 -2.28 5.66 -13.79
CA ILE A 18 -3.01 6.35 -12.72
C ILE A 18 -4.52 6.07 -12.79
N ALA A 19 -5.11 6.07 -13.98
CA ALA A 19 -6.56 5.92 -14.17
C ALA A 19 -7.04 4.46 -14.06
N GLU A 20 -6.22 3.49 -14.48
CA GLU A 20 -6.59 2.08 -14.55
C GLU A 20 -6.27 1.30 -13.27
N ARG A 21 -5.35 1.77 -12.41
CA ARG A 21 -5.04 1.08 -11.15
C ARG A 21 -6.29 0.92 -10.26
N ARG A 22 -6.39 -0.22 -9.58
CA ARG A 22 -7.50 -0.55 -8.67
C ARG A 22 -6.96 -1.20 -7.40
N ASP A 23 -7.73 -1.05 -6.34
CA ASP A 23 -7.53 -1.79 -5.09
C ASP A 23 -8.14 -3.20 -5.24
N MET A 24 -7.27 -4.15 -5.58
CA MET A 24 -7.64 -5.51 -5.97
C MET A 24 -7.79 -6.43 -4.76
N ARG A 25 -8.86 -7.23 -4.74
CA ARG A 25 -9.12 -8.29 -3.72
C ARG A 25 -9.18 -9.70 -4.31
N HIS A 26 -9.08 -9.82 -5.63
CA HIS A 26 -9.06 -11.10 -6.33
C HIS A 26 -7.71 -11.24 -7.03
N PHE A 27 -6.96 -12.27 -6.64
CA PHE A 27 -5.63 -12.56 -7.14
C PHE A 27 -5.61 -13.95 -7.77
N ILE A 28 -4.71 -14.13 -8.74
CA ILE A 28 -4.47 -15.42 -9.39
C ILE A 28 -3.45 -16.29 -8.62
N GLY A 29 -2.96 -15.84 -7.46
CA GLY A 29 -1.88 -16.48 -6.72
C GLY A 29 -0.56 -16.55 -7.48
N GLY A 30 0.24 -17.56 -7.15
CA GLY A 30 1.54 -17.83 -7.77
C GLY A 30 2.71 -17.15 -7.05
N THR A 31 3.75 -16.83 -7.81
CA THR A 31 4.99 -16.23 -7.30
C THR A 31 5.33 -14.96 -8.06
N VAL A 32 5.88 -13.97 -7.36
CA VAL A 32 6.46 -12.77 -7.98
C VAL A 32 7.97 -12.99 -8.13
N ALA A 33 8.50 -12.75 -9.34
CA ALA A 33 9.93 -12.84 -9.59
C ALA A 33 10.70 -11.84 -8.69
N PRO A 34 11.84 -12.21 -8.08
CA PRO A 34 12.58 -11.32 -7.18
C PRO A 34 12.92 -9.95 -7.79
N GLU A 35 13.26 -9.93 -9.08
CA GLU A 35 13.64 -8.73 -9.83
C GLU A 35 12.43 -7.82 -10.06
N LEU A 36 11.24 -8.41 -10.24
CA LEU A 36 10.00 -7.65 -10.35
C LEU A 36 9.64 -7.03 -9.00
N LEU A 37 9.75 -7.79 -7.90
CA LEU A 37 9.53 -7.26 -6.55
C LEU A 37 10.51 -6.12 -6.23
N ALA A 38 11.79 -6.27 -6.61
CA ALA A 38 12.79 -5.23 -6.45
C ALA A 38 12.43 -3.94 -7.21
N ARG A 39 11.94 -4.04 -8.45
CA ARG A 39 11.49 -2.85 -9.21
C ARG A 39 10.30 -2.14 -8.56
N VAL A 40 9.37 -2.89 -7.97
CA VAL A 40 8.22 -2.30 -7.26
C VAL A 40 8.69 -1.57 -6.00
N LEU A 41 9.58 -2.18 -5.22
CA LEU A 41 10.13 -1.56 -4.01
C LEU A 41 11.03 -0.35 -4.33
N GLU A 42 11.76 -0.39 -5.43
CA GLU A 42 12.53 0.76 -5.92
C GLU A 42 11.59 1.92 -6.31
N ALA A 43 10.50 1.64 -7.03
CA ALA A 43 9.50 2.66 -7.36
C ALA A 43 8.91 3.31 -6.10
N ALA A 44 8.62 2.51 -5.05
CA ALA A 44 8.19 3.03 -3.76
C ALA A 44 9.26 3.93 -3.09
N HIS A 45 10.54 3.59 -3.25
CA HIS A 45 11.65 4.37 -2.69
C HIS A 45 11.86 5.74 -3.36
N GLN A 46 11.40 5.91 -4.60
CA GLN A 46 11.43 7.18 -5.33
C GLN A 46 10.33 8.17 -4.89
N ALA A 47 9.46 7.78 -3.96
CA ALA A 47 8.41 8.66 -3.47
C ALA A 47 8.97 9.88 -2.72
N PRO A 48 8.29 11.03 -2.77
CA PRO A 48 8.67 12.18 -1.98
C PRO A 48 8.50 11.88 -0.49
N SER A 49 9.37 12.47 0.33
CA SER A 49 9.21 12.46 1.79
C SER A 49 9.63 13.79 2.38
N VAL A 50 8.94 14.22 3.43
CA VAL A 50 9.28 15.44 4.16
C VAL A 50 10.72 15.36 4.67
N GLY A 51 11.54 16.34 4.30
CA GLY A 51 12.95 16.38 4.67
C GLY A 51 13.80 15.22 4.14
N LEU A 52 13.37 14.52 3.08
CA LEU A 52 13.99 13.29 2.58
C LEU A 52 14.12 12.21 3.66
N MET A 53 13.15 12.17 4.58
CA MET A 53 13.16 11.25 5.72
C MET A 53 13.15 9.77 5.33
N GLN A 54 12.47 9.43 4.24
CA GLN A 54 12.26 8.05 3.77
C GLN A 54 11.89 7.09 4.93
N PRO A 55 10.80 7.38 5.67
CA PRO A 55 10.53 6.76 6.96
C PRO A 55 10.08 5.30 6.86
N TRP A 56 9.67 4.87 5.67
CA TRP A 56 9.02 3.60 5.42
C TRP A 56 9.95 2.41 5.67
N ARG A 57 9.36 1.33 6.16
CA ARG A 57 9.91 -0.01 6.12
C ARG A 57 8.92 -0.91 5.43
N PHE A 58 9.41 -1.77 4.53
CA PHE A 58 8.63 -2.79 3.87
C PHE A 58 9.02 -4.14 4.43
N ILE A 59 8.06 -4.84 5.03
CA ILE A 59 8.23 -6.16 5.61
C ILE A 59 7.49 -7.15 4.73
N ARG A 60 8.22 -8.09 4.12
CA ARG A 60 7.63 -9.17 3.34
C ARG A 60 7.16 -10.28 4.26
N ILE A 61 5.88 -10.62 4.18
CA ILE A 61 5.28 -11.70 4.96
C ILE A 61 5.30 -12.98 4.13
N SER A 62 6.32 -13.81 4.38
CA SER A 62 6.50 -15.11 3.72
C SER A 62 5.96 -16.29 4.52
N ASP A 63 5.72 -16.12 5.82
CA ASP A 63 5.17 -17.17 6.69
C ASP A 63 3.65 -17.33 6.45
N PRO A 64 3.17 -18.49 5.95
CA PRO A 64 1.75 -18.74 5.75
C PRO A 64 0.93 -18.66 7.04
N LEU A 65 1.48 -19.12 8.17
CA LEU A 65 0.77 -19.08 9.45
C LEU A 65 0.55 -17.64 9.93
N LEU A 66 1.50 -16.75 9.64
CA LEU A 66 1.34 -15.33 9.91
C LEU A 66 0.28 -14.71 9.00
N ARG A 67 0.23 -15.10 7.73
CA ARG A 67 -0.83 -14.66 6.80
C ARG A 67 -2.22 -15.10 7.27
N ASP A 68 -2.38 -16.35 7.72
CA ASP A 68 -3.64 -16.86 8.27
C ASP A 68 -4.10 -16.06 9.50
N ARG A 69 -3.16 -15.75 10.40
CA ARG A 69 -3.45 -14.91 11.57
C ARG A 69 -3.87 -13.49 11.17
N MET A 70 -3.23 -12.91 10.16
CA MET A 70 -3.64 -11.60 9.63
C MET A 70 -5.04 -11.66 9.01
N GLN A 71 -5.35 -12.69 8.23
CA GLN A 71 -6.67 -12.88 7.64
C GLN A 71 -7.75 -13.03 8.72
N ALA A 72 -7.48 -13.79 9.79
CA ALA A 72 -8.41 -13.94 10.91
C ALA A 72 -8.74 -12.60 11.57
N GLN A 73 -7.74 -11.73 11.75
CA GLN A 73 -7.96 -10.37 12.29
C GLN A 73 -8.81 -9.51 11.36
N VAL A 74 -8.63 -9.63 10.04
CA VAL A 74 -9.48 -8.93 9.06
C VAL A 74 -10.92 -9.44 9.12
N GLU A 75 -11.13 -10.75 9.27
CA GLU A 75 -12.48 -11.31 9.39
C GLU A 75 -13.19 -10.85 10.67
N GLU A 76 -12.47 -10.77 11.80
CA GLU A 76 -13.00 -10.20 13.05
C GLU A 76 -13.45 -8.73 12.88
N GLU A 77 -12.66 -7.91 12.17
CA GLU A 77 -13.04 -6.52 11.87
C GLU A 77 -14.18 -6.43 10.85
N ARG A 78 -14.24 -7.35 9.89
CA ARG A 78 -15.32 -7.41 8.90
C ARG A 78 -16.65 -7.68 9.57
N ILE A 79 -16.72 -8.63 10.50
CA ILE A 79 -17.93 -8.90 11.28
C ILE A 79 -18.35 -7.66 12.08
N ARG A 80 -17.41 -7.03 12.82
CA ARG A 80 -17.68 -5.81 13.58
C ARG A 80 -18.18 -4.66 12.70
N THR A 81 -17.60 -4.51 11.51
CA THR A 81 -18.02 -3.50 10.53
C THR A 81 -19.43 -3.79 10.02
N ALA A 82 -19.74 -5.06 9.75
CA ALA A 82 -21.07 -5.47 9.31
C ALA A 82 -22.12 -5.12 10.37
N GLU A 83 -21.88 -5.48 11.63
CA GLU A 83 -22.76 -5.14 12.77
C GLU A 83 -22.97 -3.63 12.90
N ALA A 84 -21.91 -2.83 12.74
CA ALA A 84 -21.98 -1.37 12.79
C ALA A 84 -22.78 -0.76 11.63
N LEU A 85 -22.93 -1.47 10.51
CA LEU A 85 -23.67 -1.02 9.33
C LEU A 85 -25.18 -1.28 9.41
N GLY A 86 -25.66 -2.02 10.41
CA GLY A 86 -27.09 -2.24 10.68
C GLY A 86 -27.84 -2.80 9.47
N GLU A 87 -28.74 -2.01 8.89
CA GLU A 87 -29.55 -2.43 7.73
C GLU A 87 -28.71 -2.81 6.49
N ARG A 88 -27.46 -2.36 6.40
CA ARG A 88 -26.53 -2.64 5.29
C ARG A 88 -25.62 -3.85 5.54
N THR A 89 -25.82 -4.58 6.64
CA THR A 89 -25.03 -5.77 7.01
C THR A 89 -24.94 -6.78 5.86
N ASP A 90 -26.10 -7.21 5.33
CA ASP A 90 -26.16 -8.29 4.32
C ASP A 90 -25.51 -7.90 3.00
N GLU A 91 -25.58 -6.62 2.62
CA GLU A 91 -24.91 -6.10 1.42
C GLU A 91 -23.39 -6.11 1.62
N PHE A 92 -22.93 -5.61 2.76
CA PHE A 92 -21.51 -5.56 3.10
C PHE A 92 -20.90 -6.96 3.19
N MET A 93 -21.59 -7.92 3.79
CA MET A 93 -21.09 -9.29 3.93
C MET A 93 -20.91 -10.01 2.59
N LYS A 94 -21.52 -9.54 1.49
CA LYS A 94 -21.26 -10.07 0.15
C LYS A 94 -19.95 -9.55 -0.46
N LEU A 95 -19.41 -8.46 0.08
CA LEU A 95 -18.14 -7.90 -0.39
C LEU A 95 -16.98 -8.76 0.09
N LYS A 96 -16.10 -9.09 -0.84
CA LYS A 96 -14.76 -9.57 -0.50
C LYS A 96 -13.91 -8.38 -0.11
N VAL A 97 -13.40 -8.36 1.12
CA VAL A 97 -12.67 -7.20 1.66
C VAL A 97 -11.15 -7.34 1.60
N GLU A 98 -10.64 -8.54 1.38
CA GLU A 98 -9.22 -8.88 1.42
C GLU A 98 -8.84 -9.97 0.40
N GLY A 99 -7.55 -10.25 0.25
CA GLY A 99 -7.03 -11.36 -0.57
C GLY A 99 -5.64 -11.82 -0.11
N ILE A 100 -5.37 -11.77 1.20
CA ILE A 100 -4.09 -12.04 1.88
C ILE A 100 -3.58 -13.44 1.56
N ASN A 101 -4.48 -14.43 1.53
CA ASN A 101 -4.15 -15.82 1.24
C ASN A 101 -4.24 -16.17 -0.24
N ASP A 102 -4.84 -15.30 -1.06
CA ASP A 102 -4.93 -15.49 -2.51
C ASP A 102 -3.77 -14.82 -3.27
N CYS A 103 -3.15 -13.79 -2.69
CA CYS A 103 -2.08 -13.05 -3.34
C CYS A 103 -0.73 -13.77 -3.23
N ALA A 104 0.13 -13.57 -4.25
CA ALA A 104 1.48 -14.11 -4.24
C ALA A 104 2.34 -13.49 -3.12
N GLU A 105 2.22 -12.18 -2.91
CA GLU A 105 3.04 -11.42 -1.96
C GLU A 105 2.18 -10.58 -1.02
N VAL A 106 2.52 -10.62 0.27
CA VAL A 106 1.98 -9.72 1.29
C VAL A 106 3.13 -8.86 1.77
N LEU A 107 2.99 -7.54 1.63
CA LEU A 107 3.93 -6.54 2.13
C LEU A 107 3.24 -5.70 3.19
N VAL A 108 3.87 -5.56 4.35
CA VAL A 108 3.47 -4.57 5.36
C VAL A 108 4.35 -3.35 5.22
N ALA A 109 3.73 -2.19 5.03
CA ALA A 109 4.40 -0.92 5.01
C ALA A 109 4.26 -0.27 6.39
N ALA A 110 5.39 0.00 7.06
CA ALA A 110 5.42 0.40 8.47
C ALA A 110 6.28 1.65 8.70
N LEU A 111 6.02 2.33 9.81
CA LEU A 111 6.81 3.42 10.34
C LEU A 111 7.47 2.98 11.66
N MET A 112 8.80 2.95 11.70
CA MET A 112 9.54 2.51 12.91
C MET A 112 9.45 3.53 14.04
N GLU A 113 9.32 3.10 15.30
CA GLU A 113 9.47 4.01 16.44
C GLU A 113 10.86 4.71 16.46
N GLY A 114 10.99 5.80 17.21
CA GLY A 114 12.28 6.51 17.35
C GLY A 114 12.73 7.29 16.12
N ARG A 115 11.86 7.50 15.13
CA ARG A 115 12.08 8.38 13.97
C ARG A 115 12.51 9.79 14.38
N GLU A 116 13.45 10.37 13.64
CA GLU A 116 14.07 11.67 13.94
C GLU A 116 13.03 12.79 14.15
N GLN A 117 13.05 13.38 15.35
CA GLN A 117 12.02 14.32 15.82
C GLN A 117 12.21 15.75 15.28
N HIS A 118 13.40 16.07 14.78
CA HIS A 118 13.76 17.43 14.39
C HIS A 118 13.79 17.67 12.88
N ILE A 119 13.24 16.75 12.09
CA ILE A 119 13.10 16.92 10.64
C ILE A 119 12.16 18.11 10.34
N PHE A 120 12.63 19.03 9.49
CA PHE A 120 11.84 20.16 9.03
C PHE A 120 10.55 19.69 8.35
N GLY A 121 9.41 20.29 8.69
CA GLY A 121 8.08 19.81 8.31
C GLY A 121 7.50 18.83 9.33
N ARG A 122 8.18 17.70 9.60
CA ARG A 122 7.69 16.69 10.56
C ARG A 122 7.64 17.22 12.00
N ARG A 123 8.63 18.02 12.41
CA ARG A 123 8.68 18.64 13.75
C ARG A 123 7.40 19.42 14.06
N THR A 124 6.84 20.10 13.06
CA THR A 124 5.61 20.90 13.18
C THR A 124 4.33 20.09 12.90
N LEU A 125 4.43 19.06 12.06
CA LEU A 125 3.33 18.18 11.65
C LEU A 125 3.79 16.71 11.75
N PRO A 126 3.68 16.07 12.92
CA PRO A 126 4.22 14.73 13.17
C PRO A 126 3.72 13.66 12.19
N GLU A 127 2.52 13.82 11.65
CA GLU A 127 1.86 12.95 10.68
C GLU A 127 2.46 12.98 9.27
N MET A 128 3.40 13.89 9.01
CA MET A 128 4.08 13.97 7.71
C MET A 128 4.87 12.71 7.36
N ASP A 129 5.25 11.90 8.35
CA ASP A 129 5.85 10.59 8.09
C ASP A 129 4.83 9.59 7.51
N MET A 130 3.59 9.61 7.99
CA MET A 130 2.47 8.87 7.42
C MET A 130 2.14 9.35 6.02
N ALA A 131 2.07 10.67 5.80
CA ALA A 131 1.85 11.22 4.46
C ALA A 131 2.96 10.79 3.48
N SER A 132 4.21 10.81 3.93
CA SER A 132 5.36 10.34 3.14
C SER A 132 5.25 8.85 2.81
N LEU A 133 4.88 8.01 3.78
CA LEU A 133 4.64 6.58 3.55
C LEU A 133 3.49 6.34 2.57
N SER A 134 2.39 7.10 2.67
CA SER A 134 1.28 7.01 1.73
C SER A 134 1.70 7.28 0.29
N CYS A 135 2.62 8.24 0.07
CA CYS A 135 3.19 8.48 -1.26
C CYS A 135 4.01 7.28 -1.79
N ALA A 136 4.67 6.53 -0.91
CA ALA A 136 5.48 5.36 -1.29
C ALA A 136 4.64 4.14 -1.70
N ILE A 137 3.36 4.08 -1.32
CA ILE A 137 2.46 2.95 -1.62
C ILE A 137 1.32 3.31 -2.58
N GLN A 138 1.40 4.47 -3.23
CA GLN A 138 0.33 5.00 -4.08
C GLN A 138 0.25 4.34 -5.46
#